data_AF-X1M3U0-F1
#
_entry.id   AF-X1M3U0-F1
#
_cell.length_a   1.000
_cell.length_b   1.000
_cell.length_c   1.000
_cell.angle_alpha   90.00
_cell.angle_beta   90.00
_cell.angle_gamma   90.00
#
_symmetry.space_group_name_H-M   'P 1'
#
loop_
_entity.id
_entity.type
_entity.pdbx_description
1 polymer ?
#
loop_
_entity_poly.entity_id
_entity_poly.type
_entity_poly.pdbx_seq_one_letter_code
_entity_poly.pdbx_strand_id
1 'polypeptide(L)'
;MKRIFKYPIPEAADQFELELPLDTKILTFQSQKNKFYIWAIVEDEENITCTRYFTILGTGRPLITGDYKIQSYIGTAQIYEG
;
A
#
# COMPACT_ATOMS: atom_id res chain seq x y z
N MET A 1 7.78 -17.67 -11.37
CA MET A 1 8.97 -16.78 -11.14
C MET A 1 8.58 -15.53 -10.36
N LYS A 2 9.45 -14.99 -9.49
CA LYS A 2 9.15 -13.77 -8.71
C LYS A 2 9.52 -12.48 -9.44
N ARG A 3 8.62 -11.50 -9.44
CA ARG A 3 8.83 -10.17 -10.03
C ARG A 3 8.39 -9.06 -9.08
N ILE A 4 8.96 -7.87 -9.26
CA ILE A 4 8.56 -6.66 -8.53
C ILE A 4 7.51 -5.92 -9.35
N PHE A 5 6.38 -5.65 -8.74
CA PHE A 5 5.33 -4.80 -9.28
C PHE A 5 5.16 -3.55 -8.42
N LYS A 6 4.62 -2.49 -9.02
CA LYS A 6 4.16 -1.29 -8.30
C LYS A 6 2.67 -1.09 -8.56
N TYR A 7 1.92 -0.86 -7.49
CA TYR A 7 0.47 -0.71 -7.51
C TYR A 7 0.10 0.73 -7.20
N PRO A 8 -0.53 1.47 -8.12
CA PRO A 8 -0.91 2.85 -7.88
C PRO A 8 -1.96 2.93 -6.79
N ILE A 9 -1.84 3.93 -5.92
CA ILE A 9 -2.80 4.20 -4.85
C ILE A 9 -3.74 5.33 -5.29
N PRO A 10 -5.05 5.24 -5.03
CA PRO A 10 -5.99 6.34 -5.29
C PRO A 10 -5.61 7.60 -4.50
N GLU A 11 -5.45 8.74 -5.19
CA GLU A 11 -4.93 9.99 -4.61
C GLU A 11 -5.84 10.63 -3.54
N ALA A 12 -7.13 10.26 -3.50
CA ALA A 12 -8.14 10.88 -2.64
C ALA A 12 -8.67 9.96 -1.51
N ALA A 13 -8.03 8.81 -1.26
CA ALA A 13 -8.56 7.80 -0.35
C ALA A 13 -7.68 7.60 0.89
N ASP A 14 -8.20 7.95 2.07
CA ASP A 14 -7.57 7.62 3.35
C ASP A 14 -7.61 6.11 3.64
N GLN A 15 -8.59 5.41 3.07
CA GLN A 15 -8.73 3.96 3.11
C GLN A 15 -9.04 3.44 1.71
N PHE A 16 -8.36 2.37 1.30
CA PHE A 16 -8.58 1.77 -0.01
C PHE A 16 -8.27 0.28 0.03
N GLU A 17 -8.73 -0.40 -1.01
CA GLU A 17 -8.56 -1.83 -1.20
C GLU A 17 -7.69 -2.07 -2.44
N LEU A 18 -6.81 -3.07 -2.37
CA LEU A 18 -6.14 -3.62 -3.54
C LEU A 18 -6.37 -5.13 -3.59
N GLU A 19 -6.73 -5.61 -4.76
CA GLU A 19 -6.71 -7.03 -5.08
C GLU A 19 -5.28 -7.44 -5.42
N LEU A 20 -4.69 -8.28 -4.56
CA LEU A 20 -3.29 -8.70 -4.67
C LEU A 20 -3.20 -10.23 -4.60
N PRO A 21 -2.27 -10.86 -5.31
CA PRO A 21 -2.00 -12.29 -5.15
C PRO A 21 -1.74 -12.65 -3.68
N LEU A 22 -2.21 -13.81 -3.24
CA LEU A 22 -2.09 -14.26 -1.84
C LEU A 22 -0.65 -14.17 -1.32
N ASP A 23 0.31 -14.63 -2.13
CA ASP A 23 1.74 -14.66 -1.80
C ASP A 23 2.47 -13.34 -2.01
N THR A 24 1.73 -12.25 -2.21
CA THR A 24 2.31 -10.91 -2.34
C THR A 24 3.07 -10.52 -1.08
N LYS A 25 4.35 -10.20 -1.25
CA LYS A 25 5.19 -9.60 -0.20
C LYS A 25 5.33 -8.11 -0.46
N ILE A 26 4.71 -7.30 0.40
CA ILE A 26 4.87 -5.84 0.38
C ILE A 26 6.31 -5.48 0.75
N LEU A 27 6.93 -4.62 -0.06
CA LEU A 27 8.29 -4.13 0.16
C LEU A 27 8.28 -2.75 0.81
N THR A 28 7.56 -1.80 0.20
CA THR A 28 7.53 -0.42 0.67
C THR A 28 6.35 0.36 0.09
N PHE A 29 5.92 1.36 0.84
CA PHE A 29 5.07 2.45 0.37
C PHE A 29 5.95 3.66 0.05
N GLN A 30 5.89 4.16 -1.18
CA GLN A 30 6.71 5.28 -1.67
C GLN A 30 5.93 6.16 -2.65
N SER A 31 6.50 7.32 -3.01
CA SER A 31 6.01 8.14 -4.11
C SER A 31 6.96 8.05 -5.32
N GLN A 32 6.41 8.21 -6.52
CA GLN A 32 7.17 8.39 -7.75
C GLN A 32 6.40 9.32 -8.68
N LYS A 33 7.06 10.38 -9.18
CA LYS A 33 6.43 11.39 -10.06
C LYS A 33 5.12 11.94 -9.47
N ASN A 34 5.15 12.33 -8.19
CA ASN A 34 4.02 12.84 -7.40
C ASN A 34 2.83 11.89 -7.25
N LYS A 35 3.02 10.59 -7.48
CA LYS A 35 2.00 9.57 -7.27
C LYS A 35 2.45 8.54 -6.25
N PHE A 36 1.52 8.11 -5.43
CA PHE A 36 1.72 7.06 -4.44
C PHE A 36 1.66 5.69 -5.08
N TYR A 37 2.58 4.80 -4.70
CA TYR A 37 2.45 3.37 -5.02
C TYR A 37 2.88 2.47 -3.86
N ILE A 38 2.45 1.23 -3.95
CA ILE A 38 2.95 0.12 -3.13
C ILE A 38 3.80 -0.77 -4.01
N TRP A 39 5.02 -1.05 -3.56
CA TRP A 39 5.94 -1.96 -4.23
C TRP A 39 5.82 -3.33 -3.58
N ALA A 40 5.73 -4.37 -4.39
CA ALA A 40 5.61 -5.72 -3.88
C ALA A 40 6.28 -6.77 -4.78
N ILE A 41 6.71 -7.87 -4.18
CA ILE A 41 7.14 -9.07 -4.88
C ILE A 41 5.93 -9.98 -5.06
N VAL A 42 5.72 -10.44 -6.29
CA VAL A 42 4.63 -11.34 -6.69
C VAL A 42 5.22 -12.56 -7.39
N GLU A 43 4.65 -13.74 -7.15
CA GLU A 43 4.94 -14.97 -7.88
C GLU A 43 4.08 -15.06 -9.15
N ASP A 44 4.68 -15.39 -10.29
CA ASP A 44 4.01 -15.39 -11.60
C ASP A 44 3.03 -16.56 -11.82
N GLU A 45 3.09 -17.62 -11.00
CA GLU A 45 2.34 -18.87 -11.21
C GLU A 45 1.11 -18.93 -10.27
N GLU A 46 -0.08 -18.98 -10.87
CA GLU A 46 -1.43 -19.03 -10.28
C GLU A 46 -1.86 -17.91 -9.31
N ASN A 47 -2.81 -17.11 -9.82
CA ASN A 47 -3.23 -15.81 -9.30
C ASN A 47 -4.45 -15.91 -8.38
N ILE A 48 -4.41 -16.74 -7.33
CA ILE A 48 -5.43 -16.59 -6.28
C ILE A 48 -5.15 -15.25 -5.61
N THR A 49 -6.07 -14.32 -5.81
CA THR A 49 -6.00 -12.98 -5.25
C THR A 49 -6.80 -12.92 -3.95
N CYS A 50 -6.44 -11.96 -3.11
CA CYS A 50 -7.24 -11.55 -1.97
C CYS A 50 -7.31 -10.02 -1.92
N THR A 51 -8.43 -9.53 -1.39
CA THR A 51 -8.58 -8.11 -1.08
C THR A 51 -7.76 -7.78 0.15
N ARG A 52 -6.82 -6.84 0.01
CA ARG A 52 -6.07 -6.26 1.13
C ARG A 52 -6.53 -4.83 1.36
N TYR A 53 -6.79 -4.49 2.61
CA TYR A 53 -7.24 -3.17 3.05
C TYR A 53 -6.05 -2.36 3.53
N PHE A 54 -5.96 -1.12 3.06
CA PHE A 54 -4.90 -0.18 3.40
C PHE A 54 -5.48 1.08 4.01
N THR A 55 -4.70 1.72 4.87
CA THR A 55 -5.03 3.03 5.45
C THR A 55 -3.82 3.95 5.31
N ILE A 56 -4.05 5.15 4.80
CA ILE A 56 -3.06 6.22 4.75
C ILE A 56 -3.38 7.19 5.87
N LEU A 57 -2.36 7.52 6.67
CA LEU A 57 -2.46 8.46 7.75
C LEU A 57 -1.57 9.66 7.42
N GLY A 58 -2.22 10.80 7.17
CA GLY A 58 -1.53 12.06 6.93
C GLY A 58 -0.88 12.61 8.19
N THR A 59 0.20 13.37 8.01
CA THR A 59 0.90 14.07 9.10
C THR A 59 -0.07 14.98 9.86
N GLY A 60 0.01 14.96 11.20
CA GLY A 60 -0.82 15.77 12.08
C GLY A 60 -2.26 15.28 12.25
N ARG A 61 -2.65 14.17 11.62
CA ARG A 61 -3.97 13.57 11.84
C ARG A 61 -3.98 12.73 13.13
N PRO A 62 -5.06 12.81 13.92
CA PRO A 62 -5.20 11.98 15.11
C PRO A 62 -5.31 10.51 14.72
N LEU A 63 -4.59 9.65 15.45
CA LEU A 63 -4.82 8.21 15.41
C LEU A 63 -6.10 7.94 16.21
N ILE A 64 -7.22 7.68 15.54
CA ILE A 64 -8.44 7.26 16.22
C ILE A 64 -8.21 5.83 16.72
N THR A 65 -7.75 5.72 17.96
CA THR A 65 -7.54 4.43 18.63
C THR A 65 -8.90 3.79 18.89
N GLY A 66 -9.34 2.94 17.98
CA GLY A 66 -10.62 2.22 18.06
C GLY A 66 -10.97 1.51 16.76
N ASP A 67 -10.80 2.19 15.62
CA ASP A 67 -11.25 1.70 14.31
C ASP A 67 -10.12 1.19 13.41
N TYR A 68 -8.87 1.62 13.65
CA TYR A 68 -7.73 1.15 12.89
C TYR A 68 -7.12 -0.09 13.55
N LYS A 69 -7.47 -1.28 13.05
CA LYS A 69 -6.62 -2.46 13.22
C LYS A 69 -5.40 -2.29 12.32
N ILE A 70 -4.48 -1.40 12.69
CA ILE A 70 -3.19 -1.27 11.99
C ILE A 70 -2.40 -2.55 12.29
N GLN A 71 -2.55 -3.54 11.41
CA GLN A 71 -1.88 -4.83 11.56
C GLN A 71 -0.38 -4.71 11.29
N SER A 72 0.02 -3.81 10.40
CA SER A 72 1.41 -3.65 9.96
C SER A 72 1.65 -2.27 9.37
N TYR A 73 2.79 -1.67 9.73
CA TYR A 73 3.30 -0.47 9.07
C TYR A 73 4.15 -0.87 7.86
N ILE A 74 3.87 -0.27 6.69
CA ILE A 74 4.51 -0.64 5.41
C ILE A 74 5.42 0.46 4.84
N GLY A 75 5.48 1.64 5.48
CA GLY A 75 6.33 2.75 5.07
C GLY A 75 5.64 4.11 5.10
N THR A 76 6.38 5.12 4.67
CA THR A 76 5.92 6.50 4.50
C THR A 76 6.36 7.00 3.13
N ALA A 77 5.59 7.92 2.57
CA ALA A 77 5.90 8.58 1.32
C ALA A 77 5.78 10.09 1.50
N GLN A 78 6.66 10.82 0.84
CA GLN A 78 6.62 12.29 0.75
C GLN A 78 6.16 12.68 -0.65
N ILE A 79 5.31 13.68 -0.76
CA ILE A 79 4.87 14.25 -2.03
C ILE A 79 5.31 15.70 -2.10
N TYR A 80 5.51 16.20 -3.32
CA TYR A 80 6.09 17.52 -3.59
C TYR A 80 7.56 17.61 -3.16
N GLU A 81 7.95 18.63 -2.41
CA GLU A 81 9.36 18.95 -2.12
C GLU A 81 9.92 18.28 -0.86
N GLY A 82 9.12 17.50 -0.13
CA GLY A 82 9.57 16.81 1.09
C GLY A 82 9.73 17.75 2.27
#